data_AF-A0AAN6K713-F1
#
_entry.id   AF-A0AAN6K713-F1
#
_cell.length_a   1.000
_cell.length_b   1.000
_cell.length_c   1.000
_cell.angle_alpha   90.00
_cell.angle_beta   90.00
_cell.angle_gamma   90.00
#
_symmetry.space_group_name_H-M   'P 1'
#
loop_
_entity.id
_entity.type
_entity.pdbx_description
1 polymer ?
#
loop_
_entity_poly.entity_id
_entity_poly.type
_entity_poly.pdbx_seq_one_letter_code
_entity_poly.pdbx_strand_id
1 'polypeptide(L)'
;MGRRGIQFYDTQSSESLGILKPGAEVSQYHILLPDSALAVLQDRPTDFSSPPDEPRDDRLVPLTVMAGPLPGDNDSATAIFEGEEWVTCTLDGNLFVGLSSAGSLYICPDWRQALQGQDQHSAMVKCDMGNSTFESDKSLFGLSVKNHRIMFDVCQWMYVVALDSEDRVQRPSTPFTASALRFRPSYAYPMCAPSFVADPVSEFALFDDCVMSTCSVGTLPSRPARPNPTVGDQADGEANDPADVGFEEEAQEQVDNYWSEVYGYEPGYEYRSATKMLRILSFAPQIVPPHLPLEEAPSSSSGLLKTVQSTQADI
;
A
#
# COMPACT_ATOMS: atom_id res chain seq x y z
N MET A 1 4.67 -7.78 -19.19
CA MET A 1 5.34 -8.31 -17.98
C MET A 1 5.16 -9.82 -17.94
N GLY A 2 5.82 -10.55 -17.04
CA GLY A 2 5.68 -11.99 -16.87
C GLY A 2 6.97 -12.68 -16.43
N ARG A 3 6.99 -14.02 -16.42
CA ARG A 3 8.14 -14.84 -15.95
C ARG A 3 9.45 -14.62 -16.72
N ARG A 4 9.40 -13.99 -17.89
CA ARG A 4 10.58 -13.65 -18.69
C ARG A 4 11.20 -12.31 -18.32
N GLY A 5 10.71 -11.65 -17.27
CA GLY A 5 11.14 -10.31 -16.86
C GLY A 5 10.21 -9.20 -17.35
N ILE A 6 10.65 -7.96 -17.14
CA ILE A 6 9.92 -6.76 -17.52
C ILE A 6 10.46 -6.26 -18.86
N GLN A 7 9.59 -6.22 -19.86
CA GLN A 7 9.94 -5.77 -21.21
C GLN A 7 9.64 -4.28 -21.34
N PHE A 8 10.60 -3.52 -21.87
CA PHE A 8 10.47 -2.10 -22.14
C PHE A 8 10.35 -1.87 -23.64
N TYR A 9 9.40 -1.02 -24.02
CA TYR A 9 9.16 -0.63 -25.40
C TYR A 9 9.09 0.89 -25.51
N ASP A 10 9.56 1.42 -26.63
CA ASP A 10 9.33 2.81 -26.97
C ASP A 10 7.87 3.00 -27.40
N THR A 11 7.18 3.96 -26.79
CA THR A 11 5.76 4.18 -27.07
C THR A 11 5.46 4.71 -28.47
N GLN A 12 6.42 5.39 -29.13
CA GLN A 12 6.23 5.98 -30.45
C GLN A 12 6.58 4.99 -31.56
N SER A 13 7.72 4.30 -31.43
CA SER A 13 8.21 3.37 -32.45
C SER A 13 7.76 1.93 -32.24
N SER A 14 7.29 1.58 -31.03
CA SER A 14 7.04 0.20 -30.59
C SER A 14 8.30 -0.69 -30.61
N GLU A 15 9.50 -0.10 -30.69
CA GLU A 15 10.75 -0.86 -30.65
C GLU A 15 11.03 -1.36 -29.23
N SER A 16 11.57 -2.59 -29.15
CA SER A 16 12.02 -3.17 -27.89
C SER A 16 13.27 -2.46 -27.40
N LEU A 17 13.17 -1.78 -26.26
CA LEU A 17 14.30 -1.14 -25.58
C LEU A 17 15.15 -2.15 -24.78
N GLY A 18 14.57 -3.28 -24.40
CA GLY A 18 15.25 -4.36 -23.70
C GLY A 18 14.37 -5.07 -22.70
N ILE A 19 14.98 -5.98 -21.93
CA ILE A 19 14.31 -6.74 -20.88
C ILE A 19 15.09 -6.56 -19.60
N LEU A 20 14.41 -6.02 -18.59
CA LEU A 20 14.92 -5.95 -17.24
C LEU A 20 14.58 -7.25 -16.51
N LYS A 21 15.59 -7.86 -15.90
CA LYS A 21 15.47 -9.07 -15.10
C LYS A 21 16.25 -8.88 -13.81
N PRO A 22 15.62 -8.98 -12.64
CA PRO A 22 16.35 -9.01 -11.39
C PRO A 22 17.27 -10.24 -11.38
N GLY A 23 18.58 -10.02 -11.32
CA GLY A 23 19.58 -11.07 -11.23
C GLY A 23 20.04 -11.34 -9.79
N ALA A 24 21.02 -12.22 -9.66
CA ALA A 24 21.60 -12.60 -8.35
C ALA A 24 22.39 -11.46 -7.69
N GLU A 25 22.77 -10.44 -8.47
CA GLU A 25 23.51 -9.25 -8.05
C GLU A 25 22.65 -8.20 -7.31
N VAL A 26 21.32 -8.35 -7.34
CA VAL A 26 20.38 -7.42 -6.72
C VAL A 26 20.49 -7.48 -5.20
N SER A 27 20.54 -6.31 -4.55
CA SER A 27 20.59 -6.24 -3.08
C SER A 27 19.27 -6.75 -2.49
N GLN A 28 19.35 -7.72 -1.59
CA GLN A 28 18.16 -8.30 -0.96
C GLN A 28 17.81 -7.60 0.35
N TYR A 29 16.51 -7.42 0.54
CA TYR A 29 15.91 -6.88 1.75
C TYR A 29 14.62 -7.62 2.05
N HIS A 30 14.18 -7.50 3.29
CA HIS A 30 12.88 -8.00 3.72
C HIS A 30 12.20 -7.08 4.72
N ILE A 31 10.89 -7.25 4.83
CA ILE A 31 10.03 -6.60 5.81
C ILE A 31 9.35 -7.70 6.61
N LEU A 32 9.53 -7.69 7.92
CA LEU A 32 8.72 -8.53 8.81
C LEU A 32 7.48 -7.74 9.21
N LEU A 33 6.32 -8.38 9.15
CA LEU A 33 5.10 -7.78 9.64
C LEU A 33 5.20 -7.65 11.17
N PRO A 34 5.06 -6.45 11.76
CA PRO A 34 5.17 -6.29 13.21
C PRO A 34 4.06 -7.03 13.96
N ASP A 35 4.34 -7.55 15.15
CA ASP A 35 3.31 -8.19 16.00
C ASP A 35 2.14 -7.25 16.30
N SER A 36 2.41 -5.95 16.44
CA SER A 36 1.39 -4.91 16.64
C SER A 36 0.40 -4.84 15.46
N ALA A 37 0.86 -5.18 14.25
CA ALA A 37 0.04 -5.19 13.06
C ALA A 37 -1.07 -6.26 13.17
N LEU A 38 -0.77 -7.42 13.74
CA LEU A 38 -1.75 -8.47 14.02
C LEU A 38 -2.82 -8.01 15.02
N ALA A 39 -2.45 -7.20 16.01
CA ALA A 39 -3.40 -6.62 16.96
C ALA A 39 -4.38 -5.66 16.26
N VAL A 40 -3.92 -4.85 15.29
CA VAL A 40 -4.80 -3.94 14.52
C VAL A 40 -5.81 -4.73 13.67
N LEU A 41 -5.44 -5.91 13.14
CA LEU A 41 -6.38 -6.78 12.44
C LEU A 41 -7.44 -7.39 13.37
N GLN A 42 -7.08 -7.68 14.63
CA GLN A 42 -7.99 -8.28 15.62
C GLN A 42 -8.95 -7.26 16.22
N ASP A 43 -8.52 -6.01 16.41
CA ASP A 43 -9.34 -4.92 16.96
C ASP A 43 -10.23 -4.23 15.92
N ARG A 44 -10.53 -4.93 14.80
CA ARG A 44 -11.27 -4.35 13.68
C ARG A 44 -12.69 -4.00 14.13
N PRO A 45 -13.08 -2.71 14.19
CA PRO A 45 -14.44 -2.34 14.56
C PRO A 45 -15.38 -2.88 13.49
N THR A 46 -16.42 -3.62 13.90
CA THR A 46 -17.50 -4.07 13.02
C THR A 46 -18.27 -2.90 12.40
N ASP A 47 -18.20 -1.72 13.01
CA ASP A 47 -18.81 -0.49 12.51
C ASP A 47 -17.75 0.44 11.94
N PHE A 48 -17.58 0.40 10.62
CA PHE A 48 -16.89 1.45 9.87
C PHE A 48 -17.81 2.66 9.75
N SER A 49 -17.92 3.48 10.80
CA SER A 49 -18.50 4.82 10.63
C SER A 49 -17.62 5.60 9.66
N SER A 50 -18.20 5.98 8.52
CA SER A 50 -17.59 6.81 7.50
C SER A 50 -18.34 8.14 7.47
N PRO A 51 -17.66 9.30 7.54
CA PRO A 51 -16.21 9.47 7.74
C PRO A 51 -15.79 9.24 9.21
N PRO A 52 -14.50 8.98 9.49
CA PRO A 52 -13.99 9.02 10.86
C PRO A 52 -14.17 10.43 11.45
N ASP A 53 -14.71 10.50 12.67
CA ASP A 53 -15.01 11.78 13.34
C ASP A 53 -13.73 12.56 13.72
N GLU A 54 -12.60 11.87 13.93
CA GLU A 54 -11.32 12.47 14.33
C GLU A 54 -10.13 11.78 13.63
N PRO A 55 -9.02 12.52 13.38
CA PRO A 55 -7.74 11.94 12.97
C PRO A 55 -7.31 10.85 13.97
N ARG A 56 -6.76 9.75 13.45
CA ARG A 56 -6.31 8.62 14.28
C ARG A 56 -4.83 8.38 14.06
N ASP A 57 -4.06 8.43 15.14
CA ASP A 57 -2.60 8.24 15.13
C ASP A 57 -2.19 6.76 15.20
N ASP A 58 -3.13 5.85 15.47
CA ASP A 58 -2.89 4.43 15.74
C ASP A 58 -2.99 3.51 14.51
N ARG A 59 -3.26 4.09 13.33
CA ARG A 59 -3.50 3.29 12.11
C ARG A 59 -2.25 2.98 11.30
N LEU A 60 -1.18 3.74 11.48
CA LEU A 60 0.10 3.51 10.81
C LEU A 60 1.02 2.73 11.74
N VAL A 61 1.38 1.52 11.33
CA VAL A 61 2.36 0.70 12.02
C VAL A 61 3.74 1.00 11.44
N PRO A 62 4.71 1.49 12.23
CA PRO A 62 6.07 1.69 11.75
C PRO A 62 6.68 0.37 11.24
N LEU A 63 7.40 0.44 10.12
CA LEU A 63 8.09 -0.70 9.52
C LEU A 63 9.59 -0.48 9.49
N THR A 64 10.31 -1.60 9.59
CA THR A 64 11.75 -1.65 9.34
C THR A 64 12.01 -2.51 8.11
N VAL A 65 12.70 -1.95 7.13
CA VAL A 65 13.25 -2.70 6.00
C VAL A 65 14.62 -3.22 6.41
N MET A 66 14.77 -4.53 6.48
CA MET A 66 16.00 -5.19 6.93
C MET A 66 16.80 -5.70 5.74
N ALA A 67 18.13 -5.63 5.84
CA ALA A 67 19.01 -6.15 4.80
C ALA A 67 19.12 -7.68 4.88
N GLY A 68 19.22 -8.32 3.72
CA GLY A 68 19.34 -9.76 3.57
C GLY A 68 18.02 -10.45 3.17
N PRO A 69 18.07 -11.76 2.89
CA PRO A 69 16.90 -12.55 2.53
C PRO A 69 15.90 -12.64 3.67
N LEU A 70 14.66 -12.97 3.34
CA LEU A 70 13.62 -13.24 4.33
C LEU A 70 14.02 -14.46 5.19
N PRO A 71 13.88 -14.43 6.52
CA PRO A 71 14.20 -15.58 7.36
C PRO A 71 13.42 -16.82 6.94
N GLY A 72 14.11 -17.95 6.74
CA GLY A 72 13.50 -19.21 6.31
C GLY A 72 13.51 -19.45 4.79
N ASP A 73 13.83 -18.45 3.98
CA ASP A 73 14.19 -18.68 2.58
C ASP A 73 15.53 -19.43 2.53
N ASN A 74 15.46 -20.75 2.39
CA ASN A 74 16.62 -21.62 2.16
C ASN A 74 17.09 -21.61 0.69
N ASP A 75 16.33 -20.94 -0.18
CA ASP A 75 16.59 -20.91 -1.61
C ASP A 75 17.78 -20.00 -1.93
N SER A 76 18.62 -20.45 -2.85
CA SER A 76 19.67 -19.59 -3.40
C SER A 76 19.04 -18.35 -4.03
N ALA A 77 19.65 -17.18 -3.83
CA ALA A 77 19.22 -15.91 -4.42
C ALA A 77 18.82 -16.03 -5.91
N THR A 78 19.55 -16.83 -6.68
CA THR A 78 19.28 -17.06 -8.11
C THR A 78 17.97 -17.80 -8.39
N ALA A 79 17.62 -18.80 -7.57
CA ALA A 79 16.39 -19.59 -7.74
C ALA A 79 15.13 -18.78 -7.42
N ILE A 80 15.27 -17.79 -6.53
CA ILE A 80 14.17 -16.91 -6.14
C ILE A 80 13.66 -16.10 -7.35
N PHE A 81 14.53 -15.70 -8.27
CA PHE A 81 14.16 -14.73 -9.31
C PHE A 81 13.65 -15.34 -10.62
N GLU A 82 14.05 -16.58 -10.95
CA GLU A 82 13.71 -17.18 -12.25
C GLU A 82 12.25 -17.63 -12.38
N GLY A 83 11.53 -17.75 -11.26
CA GLY A 83 10.14 -18.20 -11.22
C GLY A 83 9.10 -17.11 -11.02
N GLU A 84 9.50 -15.91 -10.60
CA GLU A 84 8.55 -14.87 -10.22
C GLU A 84 7.86 -14.24 -11.44
N GLU A 85 6.55 -14.08 -11.34
CA GLU A 85 5.72 -13.44 -12.34
C GLU A 85 5.49 -11.98 -11.98
N TRP A 86 5.97 -11.06 -12.80
CA TRP A 86 5.76 -9.63 -12.62
C TRP A 86 4.33 -9.25 -13.03
N VAL A 87 3.57 -8.70 -12.08
CA VAL A 87 2.13 -8.44 -12.25
C VAL A 87 1.83 -6.96 -12.47
N THR A 88 2.54 -6.06 -11.78
CA THR A 88 2.38 -4.62 -11.93
C THR A 88 3.72 -3.91 -11.83
N CYS A 89 3.83 -2.74 -12.46
CA CYS A 89 5.02 -1.90 -12.39
C CYS A 89 4.66 -0.43 -12.56
N THR A 90 5.56 0.44 -12.11
CA THR A 90 5.43 1.89 -12.27
C THR A 90 6.79 2.54 -12.51
N LEU A 91 6.76 3.74 -13.08
CA LEU A 91 7.91 4.56 -13.39
C LEU A 91 7.75 5.93 -12.74
N ASP A 92 8.79 6.42 -12.09
CA ASP A 92 8.91 7.81 -11.64
C ASP A 92 10.27 8.37 -12.11
N GLY A 93 10.27 8.99 -13.29
CA GLY A 93 11.50 9.42 -13.96
C GLY A 93 12.41 8.23 -14.34
N ASN A 94 13.54 8.10 -13.65
CA ASN A 94 14.51 7.02 -13.83
C ASN A 94 14.27 5.82 -12.91
N LEU A 95 13.47 6.01 -11.85
CA LEU A 95 13.11 4.94 -10.93
C LEU A 95 12.07 4.03 -11.60
N PHE A 96 12.38 2.74 -11.61
CA PHE A 96 11.44 1.68 -11.93
C PHE A 96 11.14 0.88 -10.67
N VAL A 97 9.86 0.55 -10.48
CA VAL A 97 9.43 -0.36 -9.44
C VAL A 97 8.51 -1.41 -10.04
N GLY A 98 8.77 -2.69 -9.74
CA GLY A 98 7.93 -3.80 -10.13
C GLY A 98 7.47 -4.59 -8.90
N LEU A 99 6.25 -5.09 -8.94
CA LEU A 99 5.70 -6.00 -7.94
C LEU A 99 5.42 -7.35 -8.62
N SER A 100 5.85 -8.43 -7.98
CA SER A 100 5.60 -9.78 -8.44
C SER A 100 4.35 -10.38 -7.81
N SER A 101 3.85 -11.46 -8.41
CA SER A 101 2.72 -12.26 -7.90
C SER A 101 3.03 -12.92 -6.56
N ALA A 102 4.29 -12.94 -6.12
CA ALA A 102 4.71 -13.45 -4.82
C ALA A 102 4.78 -12.33 -3.75
N GLY A 103 4.42 -11.09 -4.10
CA GLY A 103 4.56 -9.94 -3.21
C GLY A 103 6.00 -9.43 -3.07
N SER A 104 6.90 -9.82 -3.98
CA SER A 104 8.27 -9.29 -4.01
C SER A 104 8.31 -7.99 -4.79
N LEU A 105 8.96 -6.98 -4.21
CA LEU A 105 9.11 -5.67 -4.79
C LEU A 105 10.52 -5.50 -5.35
N TYR A 106 10.64 -5.30 -6.66
CA TYR A 106 11.90 -4.94 -7.30
C TYR A 106 11.99 -3.44 -7.51
N ILE A 107 13.11 -2.85 -7.12
CA ILE A 107 13.37 -1.41 -7.13
C ILE A 107 14.65 -1.19 -7.94
N CYS A 108 14.55 -0.44 -9.03
CA CYS A 108 15.66 -0.10 -9.90
C CYS A 108 15.77 1.43 -10.05
N PRO A 109 16.71 2.08 -9.36
CA PRO A 109 16.84 3.55 -9.37
C PRO A 109 17.13 4.16 -10.75
N ASP A 110 17.75 3.38 -11.65
CA ASP A 110 18.01 3.80 -13.04
C ASP A 110 17.78 2.64 -14.01
N TRP A 111 16.53 2.48 -14.44
CA TRP A 111 16.16 1.40 -15.36
C TRP A 111 16.83 1.52 -16.72
N ARG A 112 17.21 2.73 -17.14
CA ARG A 112 17.84 2.95 -18.45
C ARG A 112 19.26 2.40 -18.45
N GLN A 113 20.02 2.64 -17.37
CA GLN A 113 21.33 2.03 -17.18
C GLN A 113 21.22 0.52 -16.98
N ALA A 114 20.21 0.05 -16.24
CA ALA A 114 19.99 -1.38 -16.03
C ALA A 114 19.76 -2.15 -17.34
N LEU A 115 19.00 -1.58 -18.29
CA LEU A 115 18.82 -2.18 -19.63
C LEU A 115 20.12 -2.28 -20.44
N GLN A 116 21.12 -1.46 -20.13
CA GLN A 116 22.45 -1.51 -20.75
C GLN A 116 23.40 -2.49 -20.03
N GLY A 117 22.92 -3.20 -19.00
CA GLY A 117 23.74 -4.06 -18.15
C GLY A 117 24.63 -3.29 -17.18
N GLN A 118 24.34 -2.01 -16.94
CA GLN A 118 25.08 -1.14 -16.00
C GLN A 118 24.30 -0.94 -14.69
N ASP A 119 23.47 -1.90 -14.32
CA ASP A 119 22.68 -1.83 -13.09
C ASP A 119 23.61 -1.76 -11.86
N GLN A 120 23.48 -0.67 -11.11
CA GLN A 120 24.08 -0.54 -9.80
C GLN A 120 22.98 -0.17 -8.82
N HIS A 121 22.94 -0.88 -7.69
CA HIS A 121 22.07 -0.60 -6.54
C HIS A 121 20.59 -0.98 -6.66
N SER A 122 20.19 -1.75 -7.68
CA SER A 122 18.86 -2.36 -7.64
C SER A 122 18.67 -3.22 -6.40
N ALA A 123 17.42 -3.25 -5.92
CA ALA A 123 17.03 -3.91 -4.70
C ALA A 123 15.80 -4.79 -4.90
N MET A 124 15.75 -5.88 -4.16
CA MET A 124 14.56 -6.71 -3.99
C MET A 124 14.12 -6.62 -2.54
N VAL A 125 12.84 -6.32 -2.30
CA VAL A 125 12.24 -6.31 -0.97
C VAL A 125 11.15 -7.37 -0.93
N LYS A 126 11.30 -8.36 -0.04
CA LYS A 126 10.26 -9.36 0.23
C LYS A 126 9.48 -9.01 1.49
N CYS A 127 8.17 -9.20 1.48
CA CYS A 127 7.35 -9.06 2.68
C CYS A 127 7.13 -10.44 3.31
N ASP A 128 7.23 -10.51 4.64
CA ASP A 128 6.79 -11.68 5.39
C ASP A 128 5.26 -11.78 5.28
N MET A 129 4.81 -12.85 4.65
CA MET A 129 3.39 -13.17 4.53
C MET A 129 2.93 -14.09 5.68
N GLY A 130 3.82 -14.42 6.61
CA GLY A 130 3.58 -15.37 7.68
C GLY A 130 3.19 -16.74 7.13
N ASN A 131 2.12 -17.30 7.67
CA ASN A 131 1.51 -18.55 7.21
C ASN A 131 0.38 -18.33 6.19
N SER A 132 0.16 -17.09 5.74
CA SER A 132 -0.80 -16.81 4.67
C SER A 132 -0.18 -17.21 3.35
N THR A 133 -0.75 -18.22 2.70
CA THR A 133 -0.46 -18.49 1.29
C THR A 133 -1.10 -17.38 0.48
N PHE A 134 -0.28 -16.57 -0.20
CA PHE A 134 -0.76 -15.55 -1.11
C PHE A 134 -1.43 -16.23 -2.31
N GLU A 135 -2.76 -16.25 -2.31
CA GLU A 135 -3.55 -16.63 -3.48
C GLU A 135 -3.69 -15.36 -4.34
N SER A 136 -2.87 -15.29 -5.39
CA SER A 136 -2.83 -14.17 -6.33
C SER A 136 -4.11 -13.98 -7.14
N ASP A 137 -5.07 -14.92 -7.05
CA ASP A 137 -6.27 -14.94 -7.88
C ASP A 137 -7.32 -13.89 -7.48
N LYS A 138 -7.15 -13.25 -6.31
CA LYS A 138 -8.16 -12.34 -5.70
C LYS A 138 -7.61 -11.02 -5.15
N SER A 139 -6.31 -10.72 -5.34
CA SER A 139 -5.73 -9.45 -4.85
C SER A 139 -5.54 -8.47 -5.98
N LEU A 140 -6.09 -7.27 -5.84
CA LEU A 140 -5.79 -6.13 -6.69
C LEU A 140 -4.38 -5.64 -6.41
N PHE A 141 -3.42 -5.99 -7.27
CA PHE A 141 -2.04 -5.49 -7.18
C PHE A 141 -1.98 -4.01 -7.53
N GLY A 142 -2.06 -3.14 -6.54
CA GLY A 142 -1.78 -1.73 -6.76
C GLY A 142 -0.34 -1.37 -6.39
N LEU A 143 0.20 -0.42 -7.14
CA LEU A 143 1.56 0.06 -6.97
C LEU A 143 1.59 1.56 -7.29
N SER A 144 2.11 2.35 -6.36
CA SER A 144 2.25 3.79 -6.51
C SER A 144 3.63 4.23 -6.04
N VAL A 145 4.24 5.17 -6.74
CA VAL A 145 5.54 5.76 -6.37
C VAL A 145 5.41 7.27 -6.39
N LYS A 146 5.86 7.91 -5.33
CA LYS A 146 5.88 9.37 -5.21
C LYS A 146 6.88 9.81 -4.16
N ASN A 147 7.64 10.86 -4.43
CA ASN A 147 8.51 11.53 -3.44
C ASN A 147 9.40 10.54 -2.66
N HIS A 148 10.09 9.65 -3.39
CA HIS A 148 10.96 8.62 -2.82
C HIS A 148 10.22 7.69 -1.84
N ARG A 149 8.95 7.41 -2.09
CA ARG A 149 8.14 6.43 -1.36
C ARG A 149 7.47 5.50 -2.36
N ILE A 150 7.41 4.24 -2.00
CA ILE A 150 6.75 3.19 -2.75
C ILE A 150 5.58 2.70 -1.90
N MET A 151 4.39 2.65 -2.49
CA MET A 151 3.21 2.08 -1.87
C MET A 151 2.69 0.92 -2.68
N PHE A 152 2.42 -0.19 -2.01
CA PHE A 152 1.96 -1.43 -2.62
C PHE A 152 1.19 -2.27 -1.62
N ASP A 153 0.34 -3.17 -2.11
CA ASP A 153 -0.43 -4.08 -1.27
C ASP A 153 0.12 -5.51 -1.32
N VAL A 154 0.18 -6.17 -0.17
CA VAL A 154 0.47 -7.61 -0.03
C VAL A 154 -0.32 -8.16 1.15
N CYS A 155 -1.01 -9.29 0.98
CA CYS A 155 -1.70 -10.01 2.08
C CYS A 155 -2.60 -9.12 2.96
N GLN A 156 -3.50 -8.31 2.37
CA GLN A 156 -4.40 -7.40 3.10
C GLN A 156 -3.72 -6.20 3.79
N TRP A 157 -2.41 -6.01 3.58
CA TRP A 157 -1.65 -4.90 4.12
C TRP A 157 -1.26 -3.95 3.01
N MET A 158 -1.36 -2.66 3.30
CA MET A 158 -0.73 -1.60 2.51
C MET A 158 0.63 -1.31 3.12
N TYR A 159 1.68 -1.41 2.33
CA TYR A 159 3.04 -1.07 2.70
C TYR A 159 3.41 0.27 2.08
N VAL A 160 4.05 1.14 2.84
CA VAL A 160 4.69 2.37 2.37
C VAL A 160 6.16 2.28 2.72
N VAL A 161 6.99 1.94 1.74
CA VAL A 161 8.44 1.81 1.87
C VAL A 161 9.09 3.11 1.43
N ALA A 162 9.91 3.69 2.30
CA ALA A 162 10.64 4.90 2.01
C ALA A 162 12.02 4.61 1.42
N LEU A 163 12.40 5.41 0.44
CA LEU A 163 13.70 5.41 -0.22
C LEU A 163 14.50 6.65 0.21
N ASP A 164 15.81 6.61 0.03
CA ASP A 164 16.69 7.76 0.24
C ASP A 164 16.53 8.81 -0.90
N SER A 165 17.41 9.82 -0.95
CA SER A 165 17.36 10.85 -2.00
C SER A 165 17.88 10.37 -3.37
N GLU A 166 18.44 9.16 -3.44
CA GLU A 166 18.97 8.53 -4.65
C GLU A 166 18.12 7.30 -5.03
N ASP A 167 16.87 7.25 -4.54
CA ASP A 167 15.90 6.17 -4.76
C ASP A 167 16.38 4.77 -4.33
N ARG A 168 17.31 4.72 -3.36
CA ARG A 168 17.76 3.45 -2.78
C ARG A 168 17.00 3.11 -1.52
N VAL A 169 16.87 1.82 -1.24
CA VAL A 169 16.30 1.32 0.01
C VAL A 169 17.10 1.88 1.19
N GLN A 170 16.41 2.57 2.10
CA GLN A 170 17.04 3.13 3.28
C GLN A 170 17.56 2.01 4.17
N ARG A 171 18.88 1.98 4.38
CA ARG A 171 19.48 1.10 5.38
C ARG A 171 19.41 1.80 6.74
N PRO A 172 18.90 1.14 7.79
CA PRO A 172 19.06 1.63 9.16
C PRO A 172 20.57 1.67 9.44
N SER A 173 21.20 2.82 9.21
CA SER A 173 22.61 3.02 9.50
C SER A 173 22.74 3.58 10.91
N THR A 174 23.86 3.18 11.52
CA THR A 174 24.40 3.51 12.85
C THR A 174 24.18 4.97 13.32
N PRO A 175 24.25 5.22 14.65
CA PRO A 175 23.37 6.16 15.35
C PRO A 175 23.55 7.62 14.93
N PHE A 176 22.40 8.29 14.78
CA PHE A 176 22.14 9.73 14.91
C PHE A 176 23.35 10.67 14.70
N THR A 177 23.92 10.65 13.50
CA THR A 177 24.72 11.80 13.02
C THR A 177 23.79 12.81 12.33
N ALA A 178 24.24 14.04 12.12
CA ALA A 178 23.44 15.14 11.57
C ALA A 178 22.79 14.86 10.19
N SER A 179 23.16 13.77 9.50
CA SER A 179 22.45 13.24 8.33
C SER A 179 21.09 12.58 8.64
N ALA A 180 20.73 12.40 9.91
CA ALA A 180 19.43 11.87 10.34
C ALA A 180 18.22 12.73 9.89
N LEU A 181 18.46 13.97 9.45
CA LEU A 181 17.43 14.86 8.89
C LEU A 181 16.85 14.39 7.54
N ARG A 182 17.39 13.33 6.93
CA ARG A 182 16.89 12.79 5.65
C ARG A 182 16.25 11.40 5.76
N PHE A 183 16.18 10.81 6.95
CA PHE A 183 15.54 9.52 7.12
C PHE A 183 14.03 9.68 6.94
N ARG A 184 13.46 8.89 6.02
CA ARG A 184 12.02 8.91 5.76
C ARG A 184 11.44 7.63 6.36
N PRO A 185 10.47 7.73 7.26
CA PRO A 185 9.92 6.54 7.91
C PRO A 185 9.08 5.72 6.92
N SER A 186 9.16 4.39 7.08
CA SER A 186 8.33 3.41 6.38
C SER A 186 7.20 2.93 7.29
N TYR A 187 6.05 2.60 6.73
CA TYR A 187 4.85 2.24 7.50
C TYR A 187 4.03 1.16 6.80
N ALA A 188 3.19 0.46 7.57
CA ALA A 188 2.15 -0.42 7.09
C ALA A 188 0.81 -0.02 7.70
N TYR A 189 -0.28 -0.33 7.01
CA TYR A 189 -1.62 -0.27 7.59
C TYR A 189 -2.54 -1.33 6.95
N PRO A 190 -3.52 -1.86 7.69
CA PRO A 190 -4.40 -2.89 7.16
C PRO A 190 -5.42 -2.28 6.17
N MET A 191 -5.73 -3.01 5.11
CA MET A 191 -6.69 -2.60 4.10
C MET A 191 -8.13 -2.53 4.61
N CYS A 192 -8.86 -1.59 4.01
CA CYS A 192 -10.25 -1.20 4.25
C CYS A 192 -11.27 -2.30 4.50
N ALA A 193 -11.28 -3.28 3.60
CA ALA A 193 -12.37 -4.21 3.46
C ALA A 193 -11.94 -5.61 3.91
N PRO A 194 -12.79 -6.36 4.62
CA PRO A 194 -12.67 -7.79 4.62
C PRO A 194 -12.85 -8.27 3.18
N SER A 195 -11.92 -9.06 2.66
CA SER A 195 -11.87 -9.62 1.30
C SER A 195 -13.02 -10.59 0.95
N PHE A 196 -14.11 -10.57 1.74
CA PHE A 196 -15.21 -11.53 1.64
C PHE A 196 -16.48 -10.96 1.00
N VAL A 197 -16.53 -9.66 0.66
CA VAL A 197 -17.75 -9.04 0.09
C VAL A 197 -17.41 -8.20 -1.15
N ALA A 198 -17.31 -8.89 -2.29
CA ALA A 198 -17.06 -8.37 -3.65
C ALA A 198 -15.73 -7.61 -3.83
N ASP A 199 -15.17 -7.65 -5.05
CA ASP A 199 -13.94 -6.96 -5.43
C ASP A 199 -14.02 -5.49 -4.99
N PRO A 200 -13.30 -5.09 -3.93
CA PRO A 200 -13.25 -3.68 -3.60
C PRO A 200 -12.35 -3.09 -4.68
N VAL A 201 -12.91 -2.45 -5.72
CA VAL A 201 -12.11 -1.59 -6.59
C VAL A 201 -11.53 -0.51 -5.67
N SER A 202 -10.32 -0.78 -5.19
CA SER A 202 -9.58 0.08 -4.29
C SER A 202 -8.50 0.73 -5.12
N GLU A 203 -8.77 1.95 -5.53
CA GLU A 203 -7.72 2.79 -6.08
C GLU A 203 -6.95 3.38 -4.91
N PHE A 204 -5.62 3.34 -5.01
CA PHE A 204 -4.77 3.98 -4.04
C PHE A 204 -3.64 4.72 -4.71
N ALA A 205 -3.27 5.86 -4.15
CA ALA A 205 -2.23 6.72 -4.67
C ALA A 205 -1.45 7.38 -3.53
N LEU A 206 -0.14 7.45 -3.72
CA LEU A 206 0.72 8.30 -2.91
C LEU A 206 0.69 9.74 -3.42
N PHE A 207 0.60 10.67 -2.49
CA PHE A 207 0.81 12.10 -2.67
C PHE A 207 2.00 12.54 -1.84
N ASP A 208 2.43 13.80 -2.00
CA ASP A 208 3.64 14.31 -1.37
C ASP A 208 3.57 14.25 0.17
N ASP A 209 2.38 14.42 0.72
CA ASP A 209 2.09 14.53 2.17
C ASP A 209 1.02 13.55 2.65
N CYS A 210 0.44 12.71 1.79
CA CYS A 210 -0.58 11.76 2.19
C CYS A 210 -0.69 10.51 1.31
N VAL A 211 -1.35 9.50 1.84
CA VAL A 211 -1.93 8.38 1.07
C VAL A 211 -3.40 8.66 0.86
N MET A 212 -3.89 8.51 -0.37
CA MET A 212 -5.32 8.38 -0.62
C MET A 212 -5.64 6.95 -1.03
N SER A 213 -6.68 6.37 -0.42
CA SER A 213 -7.23 5.10 -0.88
C SER A 213 -8.75 5.17 -0.91
N THR A 214 -9.35 4.69 -1.99
CA THR A 214 -10.79 4.45 -2.08
C THR A 214 -11.08 2.98 -1.78
N CYS A 215 -12.27 2.69 -1.24
CA CYS A 215 -12.79 1.33 -1.28
C CYS A 215 -14.28 1.36 -1.61
N SER A 216 -14.69 0.53 -2.58
CA SER A 216 -16.10 0.18 -2.74
C SER A 216 -16.48 -0.74 -1.58
N VAL A 217 -17.57 -0.39 -0.90
CA VAL A 217 -18.17 -1.26 0.11
C VAL A 217 -19.39 -1.86 -0.54
N GLY A 218 -19.29 -3.14 -0.92
CA GLY A 218 -20.44 -3.92 -1.31
C GLY A 218 -21.41 -4.03 -0.15
N THR A 219 -22.53 -3.31 -0.22
CA THR A 219 -23.65 -3.60 0.67
C THR A 219 -24.39 -4.80 0.08
N LEU A 220 -24.35 -5.95 0.77
CA LEU A 220 -25.27 -7.03 0.46
C LEU A 220 -26.69 -6.45 0.42
N PRO A 221 -27.44 -6.62 -0.69
CA PRO A 221 -28.81 -6.15 -0.72
C PRO A 221 -29.57 -6.81 0.43
N SER A 222 -30.25 -6.01 1.23
CA SER A 222 -31.20 -6.54 2.21
C SER A 222 -32.18 -7.42 1.44
N ARG A 223 -32.26 -8.71 1.79
CA ARG A 223 -33.18 -9.66 1.16
C ARG A 223 -34.53 -8.95 1.01
N PRO A 224 -35.06 -8.74 -0.21
CA PRO A 224 -36.37 -8.16 -0.36
C PRO A 224 -37.30 -9.04 0.48
N ALA A 225 -38.03 -8.43 1.41
CA ALA A 225 -39.01 -9.13 2.20
C ALA A 225 -39.87 -9.89 1.21
N ARG A 226 -39.81 -11.24 1.23
CA ARG A 226 -40.62 -12.07 0.34
C ARG A 226 -42.04 -11.52 0.50
N PRO A 227 -42.71 -11.07 -0.57
CA PRO A 227 -44.12 -10.74 -0.45
C PRO A 227 -44.78 -11.98 0.13
N ASN A 228 -45.46 -11.83 1.27
CA ASN A 228 -46.25 -12.92 1.84
C ASN A 228 -47.08 -13.49 0.68
N PRO A 229 -47.05 -14.81 0.43
CA PRO A 229 -47.91 -15.39 -0.57
C PRO A 229 -49.34 -15.18 -0.11
N THR A 230 -49.98 -14.13 -0.62
CA THR A 230 -51.41 -13.96 -0.55
C THR A 230 -51.98 -15.12 -1.37
N VAL A 231 -52.62 -16.04 -0.66
CA VAL A 231 -53.40 -17.13 -1.24
C VAL A 231 -54.53 -16.51 -2.07
N GLY A 232 -54.67 -16.96 -3.33
CA GLY A 232 -55.68 -16.51 -4.31
C GLY A 232 -55.03 -15.70 -5.44
N ASP A 233 -55.12 -16.03 -6.72
CA ASP A 233 -56.19 -16.73 -7.44
C ASP A 233 -55.65 -17.53 -8.63
N GLN A 234 -56.39 -18.59 -8.97
CA GLN A 234 -56.34 -19.27 -10.25
C GLN A 234 -56.73 -18.29 -11.36
N ALA A 235 -55.95 -18.26 -12.45
CA ALA A 235 -56.47 -17.94 -13.77
C ALA A 235 -55.61 -18.61 -14.84
N ASP A 236 -56.29 -19.44 -15.61
CA ASP A 236 -55.82 -20.18 -16.77
C ASP A 236 -55.60 -19.24 -17.98
N GLY A 237 -54.76 -19.65 -18.94
CA GLY A 237 -55.02 -19.32 -20.34
C GLY A 237 -53.90 -18.67 -21.16
N GLU A 238 -53.40 -19.49 -22.10
CA GLU A 238 -53.09 -19.17 -23.50
C GLU A 238 -51.72 -18.62 -23.94
N ALA A 239 -51.31 -19.21 -25.07
CA ALA A 239 -50.05 -19.18 -25.76
C ALA A 239 -49.88 -17.97 -26.71
N ASN A 240 -48.64 -17.60 -26.98
CA ASN A 240 -48.10 -16.99 -28.23
C ASN A 240 -46.57 -17.07 -28.11
N ASP A 241 -45.80 -17.79 -28.93
CA ASP A 241 -45.42 -17.62 -30.34
C ASP A 241 -43.88 -17.40 -30.37
N PRO A 242 -43.06 -18.30 -30.95
CA PRO A 242 -41.60 -18.23 -30.85
C PRO A 242 -41.01 -17.56 -32.09
N ALA A 243 -40.65 -16.29 -31.97
CA ALA A 243 -39.74 -15.67 -32.91
C ALA A 243 -38.92 -14.58 -32.24
N ASP A 244 -37.60 -14.71 -32.40
CA ASP A 244 -36.67 -13.59 -32.45
C ASP A 244 -36.19 -13.00 -31.12
N VAL A 245 -35.27 -13.71 -30.45
CA VAL A 245 -34.07 -13.16 -29.79
C VAL A 245 -33.22 -14.34 -29.31
N GLY A 246 -32.02 -14.51 -29.84
CA GLY A 246 -31.21 -15.68 -29.47
C GLY A 246 -29.79 -15.57 -29.99
N PHE A 247 -29.08 -14.52 -29.58
CA PHE A 247 -27.61 -14.44 -29.72
C PHE A 247 -26.95 -13.55 -28.66
N GLU A 248 -27.66 -12.59 -28.06
CA GLU A 248 -27.13 -11.78 -26.95
C GLU A 248 -27.40 -12.40 -25.56
N GLU A 249 -28.45 -13.22 -25.41
CA GLU A 249 -28.85 -13.79 -24.12
C GLU A 249 -27.93 -14.96 -23.67
N GLU A 250 -27.49 -15.83 -24.59
CA GLU A 250 -26.52 -16.90 -24.29
C GLU A 250 -25.14 -16.35 -23.91
N ALA A 251 -24.74 -15.20 -24.45
CA ALA A 251 -23.47 -14.56 -24.11
C ALA A 251 -23.53 -13.95 -22.70
N GLN A 252 -24.66 -13.35 -22.32
CA GLN A 252 -24.86 -12.82 -20.98
C GLN A 252 -24.98 -13.94 -19.94
N GLU A 253 -25.70 -15.03 -20.26
CA GLU A 253 -25.86 -16.19 -19.38
C GLU A 253 -24.52 -16.92 -19.14
N GLN A 254 -23.64 -17.01 -20.15
CA GLN A 254 -22.29 -17.57 -19.97
C GLN A 254 -21.40 -16.67 -19.10
N VAL A 255 -21.49 -15.35 -19.25
CA VAL A 255 -20.76 -14.40 -18.39
C VAL A 255 -21.28 -14.50 -16.95
N ASP A 256 -22.60 -14.49 -16.75
CA ASP A 256 -23.22 -14.58 -15.43
C ASP A 256 -22.93 -15.92 -14.75
N ASN A 257 -22.91 -17.03 -15.49
CA ASN A 257 -22.51 -18.35 -14.98
C ASN A 257 -21.01 -18.42 -14.65
N TYR A 258 -20.14 -17.79 -15.43
CA TYR A 258 -18.71 -17.71 -15.11
C TYR A 258 -18.46 -16.94 -13.81
N TRP A 259 -19.12 -15.79 -13.63
CA TRP A 259 -19.06 -15.04 -12.37
C TRP A 259 -19.73 -15.79 -11.21
N SER A 260 -20.79 -16.56 -11.48
CA SER A 260 -21.46 -17.43 -10.49
C SER A 260 -20.55 -18.53 -9.97
N GLU A 261 -19.88 -19.27 -10.85
CA GLU A 261 -19.01 -20.38 -10.47
C GLU A 261 -17.71 -19.92 -9.79
N VAL A 262 -17.12 -18.81 -10.25
CA VAL A 262 -15.84 -18.32 -9.71
C VAL A 262 -16.02 -17.55 -8.40
N TYR A 263 -17.13 -16.82 -8.24
CA TYR A 263 -17.33 -15.90 -7.11
C TYR A 263 -18.57 -16.19 -6.25
N GLY A 264 -19.32 -17.26 -6.51
CA GLY A 264 -20.55 -17.59 -5.78
C GLY A 264 -21.71 -16.61 -6.05
N TYR A 265 -21.73 -16.00 -7.23
CA TYR A 265 -22.71 -15.00 -7.65
C TYR A 265 -24.08 -15.65 -7.94
N GLU A 266 -25.13 -15.33 -7.19
CA GLU A 266 -26.49 -15.74 -7.60
C GLU A 266 -27.04 -14.74 -8.65
N PRO A 267 -27.45 -15.19 -9.85
CA PRO A 267 -28.03 -14.30 -10.85
C PRO A 267 -29.34 -13.69 -10.34
N GLY A 268 -29.48 -12.36 -10.44
CA GLY A 268 -30.70 -11.61 -10.06
C GLY A 268 -30.54 -10.52 -9.00
N TYR A 269 -29.33 -10.30 -8.45
CA TYR A 269 -29.08 -9.19 -7.52
C TYR A 269 -28.50 -7.97 -8.24
N GLU A 270 -29.22 -6.85 -8.21
CA GLU A 270 -28.72 -5.54 -8.65
C GLU A 270 -27.70 -5.02 -7.61
N TYR A 271 -26.40 -5.27 -7.84
CA TYR A 271 -25.34 -4.84 -6.94
C TYR A 271 -25.12 -3.33 -7.09
N ARG A 272 -25.61 -2.55 -6.11
CA ARG A 272 -25.26 -1.13 -6.02
C ARG A 272 -23.91 -0.98 -5.35
N SER A 273 -22.85 -1.02 -6.17
CA SER A 273 -21.52 -0.61 -5.74
C SER A 273 -21.51 0.89 -5.51
N ALA A 274 -21.55 1.30 -4.23
CA ALA A 274 -21.35 2.68 -3.85
C ALA A 274 -19.90 2.85 -3.38
N THR A 275 -19.14 3.71 -4.06
CA THR A 275 -17.84 4.18 -3.57
C THR A 275 -18.10 5.04 -2.34
N LYS A 276 -17.84 4.50 -1.15
CA LYS A 276 -18.28 5.12 0.12
C LYS A 276 -17.15 5.63 1.00
N MET A 277 -15.89 5.31 0.70
CA MET A 277 -14.80 5.64 1.62
C MET A 277 -13.60 6.18 0.86
N LEU A 278 -13.27 7.43 1.13
CA LEU A 278 -11.98 8.03 0.85
C LEU A 278 -11.20 8.06 2.16
N ARG A 279 -10.03 7.43 2.20
CA ARG A 279 -9.11 7.56 3.33
C ARG A 279 -7.96 8.45 2.94
N ILE A 280 -7.64 9.40 3.81
CA ILE A 280 -6.46 10.24 3.70
C ILE A 280 -5.59 9.96 4.93
N LEU A 281 -4.39 9.44 4.73
CA LEU A 281 -3.39 9.25 5.78
C LEU A 281 -2.28 10.26 5.55
N SER A 282 -2.13 11.26 6.42
CA SER A 282 -1.08 12.27 6.25
C SER A 282 0.26 11.78 6.82
N PHE A 283 1.34 12.09 6.11
CA PHE A 283 2.72 11.92 6.54
C PHE A 283 3.32 13.17 7.17
N ALA A 284 2.56 14.28 7.23
CA ALA A 284 3.05 15.51 7.79
C ALA A 284 3.43 15.27 9.26
N PRO A 285 4.64 15.65 9.70
CA PRO A 285 4.92 15.68 11.13
C PRO A 285 3.84 16.55 11.76
N GLN A 286 3.07 15.98 12.69
CA GLN A 286 2.16 16.74 13.54
C GLN A 286 2.97 17.94 14.03
N ILE A 287 2.60 19.16 13.62
CA ILE A 287 3.22 20.37 14.12
C ILE A 287 2.88 20.37 15.60
N VAL A 288 3.79 19.86 16.43
CA VAL A 288 3.69 20.02 17.87
C VAL A 288 3.57 21.53 18.07
N PRO A 289 2.45 22.05 18.61
CA PRO A 289 2.34 23.46 18.88
C PRO A 289 3.58 23.84 19.69
N PRO A 290 4.32 24.90 19.32
CA PRO A 290 5.52 25.26 20.04
C PRO A 290 5.16 25.34 21.52
N HIS A 291 5.76 24.47 22.34
CA HIS A 291 5.65 24.58 23.78
C HIS A 291 5.96 26.03 24.10
N LEU A 292 5.00 26.70 24.75
CA LEU A 292 5.15 28.06 25.26
C LEU A 292 6.56 28.20 25.85
N PRO A 293 7.32 29.25 25.48
CA PRO A 293 8.64 29.45 26.02
C PRO A 293 8.55 29.43 27.54
N LEU A 294 9.36 28.58 28.18
CA LEU A 294 9.61 28.61 29.61
C LEU A 294 9.86 30.08 30.00
N GLU A 295 9.00 30.63 30.86
CA GLU A 295 9.16 31.98 31.37
C GLU A 295 10.58 32.14 31.92
N GLU A 296 11.31 33.11 31.39
CA GLU A 296 12.58 33.54 31.96
C GLU A 296 12.33 34.00 33.39
N ALA A 297 13.06 33.41 34.35
CA ALA A 297 13.06 33.88 35.72
C ALA A 297 13.40 35.38 35.75
N PRO A 298 12.70 36.20 36.56
CA PRO A 298 12.93 37.64 36.61
C PRO A 298 14.38 37.92 37.01
N SER A 299 15.10 38.60 36.12
CA SER A 299 16.42 39.14 36.43
C SER A 299 16.28 40.19 37.54
N SER A 300 16.89 39.91 38.69
CA SER A 300 16.90 40.84 39.82
C SER A 300 17.70 42.08 39.43
N SER A 301 17.01 43.19 39.25
CA SER A 301 17.60 44.52 39.14
C SER A 301 18.23 44.95 40.47
N SER A 302 19.54 45.21 40.43
CA SER A 302 20.22 46.38 41.01
C SER A 302 19.58 47.07 42.23
N GLY A 303 20.26 46.96 43.38
CA GLY A 303 20.04 47.80 44.55
C GLY A 303 21.35 48.24 45.23
N LEU A 304 21.73 49.48 44.97
CA LEU A 304 22.46 50.42 45.84
C LEU A 304 23.92 50.16 46.30
N LEU A 305 24.82 50.96 45.71
CA LEU A 305 25.82 51.83 46.36
C LEU A 305 25.92 51.79 47.90
N LYS A 306 27.13 51.53 48.39
CA LYS A 306 27.79 52.42 49.37
C LYS A 306 29.32 52.32 49.33
N THR A 307 29.91 53.43 48.91
CA THR A 307 31.30 53.84 49.06
C THR A 307 31.69 53.91 50.54
N VAL A 308 32.82 53.30 50.92
CA VAL A 308 33.70 53.78 52.00
C VAL A 308 35.14 53.54 51.58
N GLN A 309 35.89 54.64 51.43
CA GLN A 309 37.35 54.69 51.39
C GLN A 309 37.91 54.41 52.80
N SER A 310 39.06 53.72 52.93
CA SER A 310 40.33 54.37 53.29
C SER A 310 41.48 53.37 53.51
N THR A 311 42.68 53.82 53.13
CA THR A 311 44.02 53.62 53.76
C THR A 311 44.57 52.19 53.93
N GLN A 312 45.64 51.77 53.24
CA GLN A 312 47.07 52.16 53.32
C GLN A 312 47.90 51.18 54.18
N ALA A 313 49.16 50.97 53.75
CA ALA A 313 50.31 50.24 54.32
C ALA A 313 50.42 48.78 53.84
N ASP A 314 51.35 48.46 52.92
CA ASP A 314 52.82 48.37 53.02
C ASP A 314 53.32 47.02 53.60
N ILE A 315 54.28 46.45 52.85
CA ILE A 315 55.12 45.24 53.04
C ILE A 315 54.53 43.92 52.51
#